data_AF-A0AA89BZZ7-F1
#
_entry.id   AF-A0AA89BZZ7-F1
#
_cell.length_a   1.000
_cell.length_b   1.000
_cell.length_c   1.000
_cell.angle_alpha   90.00
_cell.angle_beta   90.00
_cell.angle_gamma   90.00
#
_symmetry.space_group_name_H-M   'P 1'
#
loop_
_entity.id
_entity.type
_entity.pdbx_description
1 polymer ?
#
loop_
_entity_poly.entity_id
_entity_poly.type
_entity_poly.pdbx_seq_one_letter_code
_entity_poly.pdbx_strand_id
1 'polypeptide(L)'
;KADIHIYNEPPKNVSADMIGPAHPESNIRAIKLHIPDNESANHKRYREMRQEAHQWNHLFWAKHNRTFFQQKEEYVKMKLAEKKQKYGPDADQTLTPEELSEFYQRFLNENYSAHKQYNRSIFYSTFCFINLITDMFILQFI
;
A
#
# COMPACT_ATOMS: atom_id res chain seq x y z
N LYS A 1 -6.35 -24.15 -23.90
CA LYS A 1 -6.45 -22.77 -23.37
C LYS A 1 -7.05 -22.89 -21.98
N ALA A 2 -6.37 -22.41 -20.94
CA ALA A 2 -6.95 -22.38 -19.60
C ALA A 2 -7.95 -21.21 -19.57
N ASP A 3 -9.21 -21.48 -19.23
CA ASP A 3 -10.22 -20.44 -19.04
C ASP A 3 -9.90 -19.67 -17.76
N ILE A 4 -9.58 -18.39 -17.92
CA ILE A 4 -9.32 -17.48 -16.80
C ILE A 4 -10.68 -16.97 -16.33
N HIS A 5 -11.23 -17.62 -15.31
CA HIS A 5 -12.42 -17.13 -14.63
C HIS A 5 -12.03 -16.02 -13.65
N ILE A 6 -12.43 -14.78 -13.97
CA ILE A 6 -12.30 -13.64 -13.06
C ILE A 6 -13.53 -13.65 -12.15
N TYR A 7 -13.36 -14.06 -10.90
CA TYR A 7 -14.42 -14.04 -9.90
C TYR A 7 -14.44 -12.66 -9.22
N ASN A 8 -15.61 -12.00 -9.20
CA ASN A 8 -15.82 -10.75 -8.45
C ASN A 8 -15.86 -10.96 -6.94
N GLU A 9 -16.06 -12.20 -6.50
CA GLU A 9 -15.99 -12.63 -5.11
C GLU A 9 -15.02 -13.81 -4.97
N PRO A 10 -14.20 -13.85 -3.92
CA PRO A 10 -13.27 -14.95 -3.71
C PRO A 10 -14.05 -16.27 -3.57
N PRO A 11 -13.67 -17.36 -4.28
CA PRO A 11 -14.34 -18.64 -4.16
C PRO A 11 -14.43 -19.09 -2.69
N LYS A 12 -15.54 -19.76 -2.34
CA LYS A 12 -15.86 -20.06 -0.92
C LYS A 12 -14.93 -21.13 -0.31
N ASN A 13 -14.40 -22.05 -1.12
CA ASN A 13 -13.61 -23.20 -0.68
C ASN A 13 -12.20 -23.19 -1.31
N VAL A 14 -11.41 -22.17 -1.00
CA VAL A 14 -10.01 -22.09 -1.48
C VAL A 14 -9.08 -22.48 -0.35
N SER A 15 -8.29 -23.53 -0.55
CA SER A 15 -7.29 -24.02 0.41
C SER A 15 -5.99 -23.21 0.38
N ALA A 16 -6.04 -21.94 -0.04
CA ALA A 16 -4.89 -21.08 -0.28
C ALA A 16 -5.24 -19.60 -0.07
N ASP A 17 -4.22 -18.81 0.27
CA ASP A 17 -4.34 -17.35 0.35
C ASP A 17 -4.71 -16.77 -1.02
N MET A 18 -5.64 -15.82 -1.03
CA MET A 18 -6.07 -15.14 -2.25
C MET A 18 -5.58 -13.70 -2.29
N ILE A 19 -5.05 -13.30 -3.44
CA ILE A 19 -4.56 -11.93 -3.69
C ILE A 19 -5.44 -11.31 -4.78
N GLY A 20 -6.09 -10.22 -4.43
CA GLY A 20 -6.95 -9.46 -5.32
C GLY A 20 -6.21 -8.43 -6.17
N PRO A 21 -6.95 -7.63 -6.95
CA PRO A 21 -6.41 -6.48 -7.66
C PRO A 21 -5.87 -5.42 -6.69
N ALA A 22 -5.09 -4.47 -7.23
CA ALA A 22 -4.63 -3.32 -6.47
C ALA A 22 -5.82 -2.43 -6.09
N HIS A 23 -5.85 -1.96 -4.84
CA HIS A 23 -6.88 -1.03 -4.38
C HIS A 23 -6.71 0.34 -5.07
N PRO A 24 -7.78 0.97 -5.59
CA PRO A 24 -7.67 2.21 -6.38
C PRO A 24 -7.06 3.39 -5.59
N GLU A 25 -7.32 3.48 -4.28
CA GLU A 25 -6.73 4.56 -3.46
C GLU A 25 -5.31 4.24 -2.98
N SER A 26 -5.08 3.08 -2.37
CA SER A 26 -3.80 2.79 -1.69
C SER A 26 -2.78 2.09 -2.59
N ASN A 27 -3.18 1.56 -3.75
CA ASN A 27 -2.42 0.65 -4.61
C ASN A 27 -1.97 -0.66 -3.94
N ILE A 28 -2.39 -0.93 -2.70
CA ILE A 28 -2.11 -2.19 -2.00
C ILE A 28 -3.11 -3.24 -2.48
N ARG A 29 -2.64 -4.47 -2.74
CA ARG A 29 -3.49 -5.58 -3.14
C ARG A 29 -4.32 -6.07 -1.95
N ALA A 30 -5.62 -6.29 -2.17
CA ALA A 30 -6.47 -6.94 -1.18
C ALA A 30 -5.99 -8.38 -0.97
N ILE A 31 -5.98 -8.86 0.27
CA ILE A 31 -5.60 -10.23 0.60
C ILE A 31 -6.69 -10.86 1.46
N LYS A 32 -7.10 -12.07 1.10
CA LYS A 32 -7.95 -12.92 1.93
C LYS A 32 -7.14 -14.16 2.32
N LEU A 33 -6.73 -14.20 3.58
CA LEU A 33 -5.97 -15.32 4.14
C LEU A 33 -6.89 -16.52 4.31
N HIS A 34 -6.38 -17.71 3.94
CA HIS A 34 -7.09 -18.96 4.13
C HIS A 34 -7.24 -19.29 5.63
N ILE A 35 -8.38 -19.83 6.01
CA ILE A 35 -8.68 -20.32 7.35
C ILE A 35 -8.85 -21.84 7.23
N PRO A 36 -7.91 -22.66 7.73
CA PRO A 36 -8.04 -24.11 7.71
C PRO A 36 -9.09 -24.59 8.72
N ASP A 37 -9.75 -25.72 8.43
CA ASP A 37 -10.82 -26.29 9.28
C ASP A 37 -10.37 -26.56 10.72
N ASN A 38 -9.11 -26.98 10.90
CA ASN A 38 -8.51 -27.29 12.21
C ASN A 38 -7.42 -26.26 12.60
N GLU A 39 -7.72 -24.96 12.44
CA GLU A 39 -6.78 -23.90 12.79
C GLU A 39 -6.42 -23.91 14.28
N SER A 40 -5.14 -24.11 14.60
CA SER A 40 -4.67 -24.00 15.99
C SER A 40 -4.65 -22.55 16.46
N ALA A 41 -4.71 -22.32 17.77
CA ALA A 41 -4.70 -20.98 18.34
C ALA A 41 -3.50 -20.11 17.88
N ASN A 42 -2.31 -20.72 17.74
CA ASN A 42 -1.12 -20.01 17.27
C ASN A 42 -1.21 -19.66 15.78
N HIS A 43 -1.72 -20.56 14.93
CA HIS A 43 -1.95 -20.27 13.50
C HIS A 43 -3.00 -19.16 13.33
N LYS A 44 -4.07 -19.19 14.12
CA LYS A 44 -5.09 -18.13 14.16
C LYS A 44 -4.48 -16.79 14.53
N ARG A 45 -3.69 -16.75 15.61
CA ARG A 45 -3.00 -15.53 16.06
C ARG A 45 -2.07 -14.98 14.97
N TYR A 46 -1.29 -15.85 14.32
CA TYR A 46 -0.40 -15.46 13.23
C TYR A 46 -1.19 -14.88 12.03
N ARG A 47 -2.29 -15.52 11.64
CA ARG A 47 -3.19 -15.05 10.57
C ARG A 47 -3.80 -13.69 10.91
N GLU A 48 -4.33 -13.51 12.10
CA GLU A 48 -4.94 -12.25 12.56
C GLU A 48 -3.91 -11.12 12.59
N MET A 49 -2.71 -11.37 13.12
CA MET A 49 -1.60 -10.41 13.10
C MET A 49 -1.22 -9.97 11.67
N ARG A 50 -1.20 -10.90 10.70
CA ARG A 50 -0.98 -10.56 9.29
C ARG A 50 -2.13 -9.73 8.71
N GLN A 51 -3.39 -10.06 9.04
CA GLN A 51 -4.55 -9.30 8.59
C GLN A 51 -4.52 -7.86 9.11
N GLU A 52 -4.24 -7.67 10.39
CA GLU A 52 -4.11 -6.36 11.01
C GLU A 52 -3.02 -5.52 10.36
N ALA A 53 -1.82 -6.08 10.15
CA ALA A 53 -0.74 -5.36 9.49
C ALA A 53 -1.05 -5.03 8.03
N HIS A 54 -1.72 -5.93 7.30
CA HIS A 54 -2.19 -5.63 5.94
C HIS A 54 -3.22 -4.50 5.92
N GLN A 55 -4.19 -4.51 6.85
CA GLN A 55 -5.19 -3.45 6.96
C GLN A 55 -4.54 -2.11 7.31
N TRP A 56 -3.62 -2.11 8.27
CA TRP A 56 -2.86 -0.91 8.65
C TRP A 56 -2.05 -0.35 7.47
N ASN A 57 -1.35 -1.22 6.73
CA ASN A 57 -0.60 -0.85 5.53
C ASN A 57 -1.51 -0.20 4.46
N HIS A 58 -2.67 -0.82 4.20
CA HIS A 58 -3.66 -0.27 3.29
C HIS A 58 -4.15 1.13 3.73
N LEU A 59 -4.53 1.29 5.00
CA LEU A 59 -5.02 2.57 5.54
C LEU A 59 -3.95 3.67 5.49
N PHE A 60 -2.70 3.32 5.81
CA PHE A 60 -1.57 4.26 5.71
C PHE A 60 -1.43 4.79 4.28
N TRP A 61 -1.35 3.90 3.29
CA TRP A 61 -1.18 4.29 1.89
C TRP A 61 -2.41 4.94 1.28
N ALA A 62 -3.63 4.55 1.66
CA ALA A 62 -4.86 5.22 1.22
C ALA A 62 -4.84 6.70 1.64
N LYS A 63 -4.54 6.96 2.92
CA LYS A 63 -4.41 8.33 3.45
C LYS A 63 -3.28 9.09 2.78
N HIS A 64 -2.10 8.47 2.67
CA HIS A 64 -0.93 9.11 2.07
C HIS A 64 -1.16 9.48 0.60
N ASN A 65 -1.69 8.55 -0.20
CA ASN A 65 -1.94 8.77 -1.62
C ASN A 65 -3.01 9.85 -1.85
N ARG A 66 -4.05 9.90 -1.02
CA ARG A 66 -5.06 10.96 -1.10
C ARG A 66 -4.43 12.34 -0.94
N THR A 67 -3.60 12.52 0.09
CA THR A 67 -2.85 13.77 0.31
C THR A 67 -1.90 14.06 -0.85
N PHE A 68 -1.17 13.05 -1.33
CA PHE A 68 -0.24 13.19 -2.45
C PHE A 68 -0.94 13.71 -3.72
N PHE A 69 -2.04 13.08 -4.13
CA PHE A 69 -2.75 13.46 -5.34
C PHE A 69 -3.39 14.84 -5.23
N GLN A 70 -3.94 15.18 -4.07
CA GLN A 70 -4.47 16.52 -3.81
C GLN A 70 -3.39 17.59 -3.96
N GLN A 71 -2.26 17.45 -3.24
CA GLN A 71 -1.19 18.44 -3.28
C GLN A 71 -0.53 18.52 -4.66
N LYS A 72 -0.42 17.39 -5.37
CA LYS A 72 0.08 17.36 -6.74
C LYS A 72 -0.83 18.15 -7.67
N GLU A 73 -2.14 17.97 -7.58
CA GLU A 73 -3.11 18.70 -8.38
C GLU A 73 -3.05 20.20 -8.12
N GLU A 74 -2.98 20.61 -6.85
CA GLU A 74 -2.80 22.01 -6.44
C GLU A 74 -1.51 22.61 -7.01
N TYR A 75 -0.39 21.88 -6.91
CA TYR A 75 0.90 22.30 -7.45
C TYR A 75 0.87 22.46 -8.98
N VAL A 76 0.25 21.51 -9.69
CA VAL A 76 0.11 21.55 -11.15
C VAL A 76 -0.71 22.78 -11.56
N LYS A 77 -1.86 23.03 -10.90
CA LYS A 77 -2.68 24.22 -11.19
C LYS A 77 -1.91 25.52 -10.97
N MET A 78 -1.18 25.62 -9.87
CA MET A 78 -0.36 26.78 -9.53
C MET A 78 0.72 27.05 -10.60
N LYS A 79 1.54 26.04 -10.94
CA LYS A 79 2.61 26.20 -11.94
C LYS A 79 2.09 26.50 -13.34
N LEU A 80 0.96 25.91 -13.74
CA LEU A 80 0.34 26.23 -15.04
C LEU A 80 -0.19 27.67 -15.09
N ALA A 81 -0.72 28.19 -13.97
CA ALA A 81 -1.12 29.59 -13.89
C ALA A 81 0.09 30.54 -13.98
N GLU A 82 1.19 30.22 -13.28
CA GLU A 82 2.45 30.97 -13.39
C GLU A 82 3.00 30.99 -14.82
N LYS A 83 2.96 29.85 -15.51
CA LYS A 83 3.37 29.75 -16.93
C LYS A 83 2.52 30.64 -17.83
N LYS A 84 1.19 30.59 -17.69
CA LYS A 84 0.27 31.44 -18.46
C LYS A 84 0.52 32.92 -18.23
N GLN A 85 0.84 33.31 -16.99
CA GLN A 85 1.19 34.69 -16.68
C GLN A 85 2.51 35.12 -17.34
N LYS A 86 3.50 34.22 -17.38
CA LYS A 86 4.85 34.52 -17.90
C LYS A 86 4.94 34.48 -19.43
N TYR A 87 4.26 33.53 -20.07
CA TYR A 87 4.39 33.26 -21.51
C TYR A 87 3.12 33.59 -22.31
N GLY A 88 2.05 34.04 -21.64
CA GLY A 88 0.81 34.43 -22.28
C GLY A 88 -0.12 33.25 -22.60
N PRO A 89 -1.15 33.46 -23.44
CA PRO A 89 -2.17 32.46 -23.74
C PRO A 89 -1.65 31.22 -24.48
N ASP A 90 -0.51 31.35 -25.19
CA ASP A 90 0.15 30.27 -25.94
C ASP A 90 1.11 29.42 -25.07
N ALA A 91 1.11 29.63 -23.75
CA ALA A 91 1.92 28.86 -22.82
C ALA A 91 1.58 27.36 -22.85
N ASP A 92 2.60 26.52 -22.69
CA ASP A 92 2.44 25.07 -22.55
C ASP A 92 1.46 24.73 -21.40
N GLN A 93 0.55 23.81 -21.68
CA GLN A 93 -0.50 23.36 -20.77
C GLN A 93 -0.03 22.19 -19.88
N THR A 94 1.23 21.77 -20.01
CA THR A 94 1.82 20.69 -19.22
C THR A 94 3.05 21.16 -18.44
N LEU A 95 3.41 20.40 -17.39
CA LEU A 95 4.65 20.61 -16.65
C LEU A 95 5.73 19.69 -17.18
N THR A 96 6.96 20.18 -17.22
CA THR A 96 8.11 19.36 -17.57
C THR A 96 8.45 18.43 -16.39
N PRO A 97 9.20 17.34 -16.62
CA PRO A 97 9.68 16.48 -15.55
C PRO A 97 10.46 17.23 -14.46
N GLU A 98 11.24 18.24 -14.84
CA GLU A 98 12.05 19.07 -13.92
C GLU A 98 11.15 19.89 -13.01
N GLU A 99 10.12 20.54 -13.55
CA GLU A 99 9.16 21.31 -12.76
C GLU A 99 8.39 20.39 -11.80
N LEU A 100 7.99 19.20 -12.27
CA LEU A 100 7.31 18.25 -11.40
C LEU A 100 8.27 17.64 -10.35
N SER A 101 9.57 17.56 -10.64
CA SER A 101 10.58 17.06 -9.71
C SER A 101 10.70 17.92 -8.45
N GLU A 102 10.52 19.24 -8.54
CA GLU A 102 10.50 20.15 -7.39
C GLU A 102 9.38 19.75 -6.41
N PHE A 103 8.18 19.45 -6.94
CA PHE A 103 7.07 18.97 -6.13
C PHE A 103 7.41 17.64 -5.44
N TYR A 104 7.94 16.67 -6.19
CA TYR A 104 8.29 15.36 -5.63
C TYR A 104 9.32 15.49 -4.50
N GLN A 105 10.38 16.27 -4.71
CA GLN A 105 11.41 16.49 -3.70
C GLN A 105 10.83 17.13 -2.45
N ARG A 106 10.03 18.20 -2.61
CA ARG A 106 9.38 18.88 -1.48
C ARG A 106 8.47 17.94 -0.70
N PHE A 107 7.59 17.21 -1.41
CA PHE A 107 6.64 16.28 -0.81
C PHE A 107 7.36 15.17 -0.01
N LEU A 108 8.43 14.60 -0.58
CA LEU A 108 9.23 13.58 0.09
C LEU A 108 9.93 14.13 1.35
N ASN A 109 10.47 15.35 1.28
CA ASN A 109 11.10 15.98 2.45
C ASN A 109 10.10 16.24 3.57
N GLU A 110 8.93 16.78 3.25
CA GLU A 110 7.86 17.06 4.21
C GLU A 110 7.30 15.78 4.87
N ASN A 111 7.26 14.68 4.11
CA ASN A 111 6.73 13.40 4.59
C ASN A 111 7.80 12.43 5.11
N TYR A 112 9.07 12.84 5.12
CA TYR A 112 10.21 11.97 5.46
C TYR A 112 10.05 11.27 6.81
N SER A 113 9.63 12.02 7.84
CA SER A 113 9.41 11.46 9.19
C SER A 113 8.32 10.38 9.20
N ALA A 114 7.21 10.63 8.49
CA ALA A 114 6.12 9.67 8.37
C ALA A 114 6.56 8.41 7.61
N HIS A 115 7.32 8.54 6.52
CA HIS A 115 7.87 7.41 5.78
C HIS A 115 8.86 6.61 6.61
N LYS A 116 9.72 7.27 7.38
CA LYS A 116 10.65 6.62 8.31
C LYS A 116 9.90 5.82 9.38
N GLN A 117 8.85 6.42 9.96
CA GLN A 117 8.00 5.73 10.94
C GLN A 117 7.29 4.54 10.33
N TYR A 118 6.74 4.69 9.12
CA TYR A 118 6.11 3.60 8.38
C TYR A 118 7.07 2.42 8.16
N ASN A 119 8.27 2.69 7.62
CA ASN A 119 9.27 1.65 7.38
C ASN A 119 9.68 0.94 8.67
N ARG A 120 9.82 1.69 9.77
CA ARG A 120 10.06 1.14 11.10
C ARG A 120 8.94 0.19 11.52
N SER A 121 7.68 0.59 11.40
CA SER A 121 6.53 -0.26 11.77
C SER A 121 6.44 -1.53 10.93
N ILE A 122 6.72 -1.45 9.62
CA ILE A 122 6.80 -2.64 8.75
C ILE A 122 7.90 -3.59 9.24
N PHE A 123 9.10 -3.07 9.54
CA PHE A 123 10.20 -3.89 10.05
C PHE A 123 9.83 -4.62 11.35
N TYR A 124 9.26 -3.90 12.32
CA TYR A 124 8.82 -4.51 13.58
C TYR A 124 7.75 -5.58 13.36
N SER A 125 6.75 -5.32 12.52
CA SER A 125 5.70 -6.28 12.21
C SER A 125 6.28 -7.56 11.61
N THR A 126 7.18 -7.43 10.62
CA THR A 126 7.89 -8.56 10.01
C THR A 126 8.70 -9.34 11.03
N PHE A 127 9.43 -8.65 11.92
CA PHE A 127 10.18 -9.32 12.97
C PHE A 127 9.26 -10.10 13.92
N CYS A 128 8.14 -9.51 14.35
CA CYS A 128 7.14 -10.21 15.18
C CYS A 128 6.57 -11.44 14.48
N PHE A 129 6.31 -11.38 13.16
CA PHE A 129 5.83 -12.53 12.39
C PHE A 129 6.85 -13.65 12.34
N ILE A 130 8.13 -13.32 12.12
CA ILE A 130 9.21 -14.30 12.08
C ILE A 130 9.33 -15.00 13.43
N ASN A 131 9.33 -14.26 14.55
CA ASN A 131 9.43 -14.89 15.87
C ASN A 131 8.24 -15.82 16.16
N LEU A 132 7.01 -15.39 15.88
CA LEU A 132 5.83 -16.21 16.13
C LEU A 132 5.84 -17.49 15.28
N ILE A 133 6.24 -17.40 14.01
CA ILE A 133 6.27 -18.58 13.15
C ILE A 133 7.42 -19.52 13.53
N THR A 134 8.58 -19.00 13.94
CA THR A 134 9.69 -19.84 14.43
C THR A 134 9.32 -20.58 15.71
N ASP A 135 8.64 -19.92 16.65
CA ASP A 135 8.15 -20.56 17.88
C ASP A 135 7.21 -21.73 17.54
N MET A 136 6.31 -21.53 16.57
CA MET A 136 5.40 -22.57 16.11
C MET A 136 6.12 -23.75 15.45
N PHE A 137 7.16 -23.49 14.64
CA PHE A 137 7.95 -24.55 14.01
C PHE A 137 8.81 -25.31 15.03
N ILE A 138 9.45 -24.64 15.98
CA ILE A 138 10.28 -25.28 17.01
C ILE A 138 9.41 -26.19 17.91
N LEU A 139 8.22 -25.72 18.29
CA LEU A 139 7.26 -26.50 19.09
C LEU A 139 6.68 -27.74 18.37
N GLN A 140 6.91 -27.91 17.06
CA GLN A 140 6.54 -29.14 16.34
C GLN A 140 7.61 -30.24 16.44
N PHE A 141 8.82 -29.91 16.91
CA PHE A 141 9.96 -30.83 17.00
C PHE A 141 10.39 -31.15 18.45
N ILE A 142 9.59 -30.73 19.44
CA ILE A 142 9.75 -31.04 20.87
C ILE A 142 8.49 -31.79 21.32
#